data_AF-H0G1D8-F1
#
_entry.id   AF-H0G1D8-F1
#
_cell.length_a   1.000
_cell.length_b   1.000
_cell.length_c   1.000
_cell.angle_alpha   90.00
_cell.angle_beta   90.00
_cell.angle_gamma   90.00
#
_symmetry.space_group_name_H-M   'P 1'
#
loop_
_entity.id
_entity.type
_entity.pdbx_description
1 polymer ?
#
loop_
_entity_poly.entity_id
_entity_poly.type
_entity_poly.pdbx_seq_one_letter_code
_entity_poly.pdbx_strand_id
1 'polypeptide(L)'
;MTRTVPQGAAMLLDFIREAEVGSKGRASYDVIYGHNQGKLTKPLTEMTIAEVIRAQKGWARAHGSSAAGGYQFMRATLAGLLKEVPGLRGEQRLDPALQDRLALHLLNRRGFAGFVSGEISPVEFARRLAMEWASLPILAESQGDRQRIRRGQSYYAGDGLNRALVRPEKLEAVLGAVLAAGSREDEADRVGEEAALVVPARPRRPVSRSGRFWTWLLTAGGTLVTALKELNLVALDWRVQLAILAVIVGFAVYAISSMPAVRDALGLTR
;
A
#
# COMPACT_ATOMS: atom_id res chain seq x y z
N MET A 1 -6.54 -7.17 13.33
CA MET A 1 -6.26 -6.01 12.45
C MET A 1 -7.43 -5.04 12.49
N THR A 2 -7.18 -3.74 12.33
CA THR A 2 -8.24 -2.71 12.31
C THR A 2 -8.91 -2.66 10.94
N ARG A 3 -10.19 -2.24 10.86
CA ARG A 3 -11.04 -2.18 9.65
C ARG A 3 -10.53 -1.31 8.48
N THR A 4 -9.31 -0.77 8.56
CA THR A 4 -8.76 0.20 7.59
C THR A 4 -7.77 -0.42 6.60
N VAL A 5 -7.48 -1.71 6.69
CA VAL A 5 -6.56 -2.43 5.80
C VAL A 5 -7.36 -3.40 4.93
N PRO A 6 -7.28 -3.35 3.59
CA PRO A 6 -7.94 -4.31 2.69
C PRO A 6 -7.58 -5.76 3.05
N GLN A 7 -8.48 -6.73 2.84
CA GLN A 7 -8.25 -8.11 3.32
C GLN A 7 -6.98 -8.73 2.71
N GLY A 8 -6.75 -8.50 1.41
CA GLY A 8 -5.53 -8.95 0.74
C GLY A 8 -4.26 -8.35 1.37
N ALA A 9 -4.26 -7.04 1.65
CA ALA A 9 -3.12 -6.40 2.29
C ALA A 9 -2.92 -6.91 3.73
N ALA A 10 -3.99 -7.10 4.48
CA ALA A 10 -3.96 -7.65 5.84
C ALA A 10 -3.30 -9.04 5.87
N MET A 11 -3.67 -9.93 4.93
CA MET A 11 -3.07 -11.26 4.80
C MET A 11 -1.55 -11.19 4.56
N LEU A 12 -1.12 -10.32 3.65
CA LEU A 12 0.29 -10.17 3.33
C LEU A 12 1.07 -9.55 4.49
N LEU A 13 0.52 -8.54 5.16
CA LEU A 13 1.13 -7.91 6.32
C LEU A 13 1.24 -8.87 7.51
N ASP A 14 0.25 -9.75 7.71
CA ASP A 14 0.34 -10.80 8.73
C ASP A 14 1.49 -11.78 8.45
N PHE A 15 1.65 -12.19 7.18
CA PHE A 15 2.76 -13.03 6.76
C PHE A 15 4.12 -12.35 6.95
N ILE A 16 4.25 -11.09 6.53
CA ILE A 16 5.48 -10.30 6.70
C ILE A 16 5.85 -10.19 8.18
N ARG A 17 4.88 -9.85 9.04
CA ARG A 17 5.12 -9.72 10.48
C ARG A 17 5.62 -11.03 11.09
N GLU A 18 5.01 -12.16 10.73
CA GLU A 18 5.49 -13.48 11.17
C GLU A 18 6.92 -13.75 10.69
N ALA A 19 7.24 -13.43 9.44
CA ALA A 19 8.57 -13.61 8.88
C ALA A 19 9.64 -12.75 9.58
N GLU A 20 9.30 -11.51 9.91
CA GLU A 20 10.22 -10.55 10.52
C GLU A 20 10.52 -10.84 12.00
N VAL A 21 9.53 -11.30 12.77
CA VAL A 21 9.66 -11.44 14.23
C VAL A 21 9.51 -12.87 14.75
N GLY A 22 9.22 -13.83 13.88
CA GLY A 22 9.10 -15.25 14.22
C GLY A 22 7.92 -15.60 15.14
N SER A 23 6.94 -14.69 15.31
CA SER A 23 5.80 -14.88 16.22
C SER A 23 4.52 -14.22 15.70
N LYS A 24 3.39 -14.72 16.20
CA LYS A 24 2.04 -14.21 15.89
C LYS A 24 1.42 -13.49 17.08
N GLY A 25 0.30 -12.83 16.83
CA GLY A 25 -0.52 -12.23 17.86
C GLY A 25 -0.03 -10.85 18.29
N ARG A 26 -0.44 -10.41 19.47
CA ARG A 26 -0.22 -9.02 19.90
C ARG A 26 1.25 -8.73 20.26
N ALA A 27 1.94 -9.70 20.85
CA ALA A 27 3.31 -9.53 21.30
C ALA A 27 4.31 -9.30 20.15
N SER A 28 3.98 -9.72 18.92
CA SER A 28 4.85 -9.51 17.74
C SER A 28 5.13 -8.02 17.48
N TYR A 29 4.22 -7.13 17.86
CA TYR A 29 4.34 -5.69 17.65
C TYR A 29 5.26 -5.00 18.66
N ASP A 30 5.69 -5.69 19.71
CA ASP A 30 6.60 -5.15 20.72
C ASP A 30 8.05 -5.64 20.53
N VAL A 31 8.29 -6.49 19.52
CA VAL A 31 9.62 -7.06 19.26
C VAL A 31 10.59 -5.99 18.77
N ILE A 32 11.76 -5.92 19.39
CA ILE A 32 12.90 -5.14 18.88
C ILE A 32 14.04 -6.08 18.53
N TYR A 33 14.97 -5.61 17.70
CA TYR A 33 16.08 -6.42 17.23
C TYR A 33 16.80 -7.20 18.35
N GLY A 34 17.07 -8.48 18.09
CA GLY A 34 17.70 -9.38 19.06
C GLY A 34 16.81 -9.72 20.27
N HIS A 35 15.49 -9.57 20.15
CA HIS A 35 14.51 -9.82 21.21
C HIS A 35 14.78 -9.05 22.53
N ASN A 36 15.31 -7.82 22.40
CA ASN A 36 15.71 -7.01 23.54
C ASN A 36 14.55 -6.25 24.23
N GLN A 37 13.29 -6.46 23.84
CA GLN A 37 12.15 -5.65 24.29
C GLN A 37 11.91 -5.70 25.81
N GLY A 38 12.34 -6.77 26.48
CA GLY A 38 12.31 -6.86 27.95
C GLY A 38 13.23 -5.87 28.67
N LYS A 39 14.14 -5.19 27.94
CA LYS A 39 15.03 -4.15 28.49
C LYS A 39 14.41 -2.75 28.38
N LEU A 40 13.25 -2.60 27.74
CA LEU A 40 12.57 -1.32 27.63
C LEU A 40 11.86 -0.98 28.94
N THR A 41 11.82 0.31 29.29
CA THR A 41 11.14 0.79 30.50
C THR A 41 9.60 0.73 30.39
N LYS A 42 9.08 0.64 29.16
CA LYS A 42 7.67 0.41 28.84
C LYS A 42 7.56 -0.36 27.53
N PRO A 43 6.43 -1.04 27.26
CA PRO A 43 6.19 -1.73 25.99
C PRO A 43 6.40 -0.79 24.80
N LEU A 44 6.98 -1.30 23.71
CA LEU A 44 7.26 -0.51 22.51
C LEU A 44 5.98 0.16 21.98
N THR A 45 4.86 -0.56 22.04
CA THR A 45 3.56 -0.09 21.56
C THR A 45 2.89 0.95 22.45
N GLU A 46 3.45 1.23 23.62
CA GLU A 46 3.08 2.36 24.48
C GLU A 46 4.02 3.57 24.30
N MET A 47 5.11 3.41 23.54
CA MET A 47 6.00 4.49 23.15
C MET A 47 5.38 5.28 21.99
N THR A 48 5.60 6.59 22.01
CA THR A 48 5.33 7.48 20.87
C THR A 48 6.36 7.26 19.76
N ILE A 49 6.03 7.57 18.51
CA ILE A 49 6.99 7.49 17.39
C ILE A 49 8.27 8.27 17.71
N ALA A 50 8.16 9.46 18.30
CA ALA A 50 9.31 10.28 18.68
C ALA A 50 10.18 9.62 19.76
N GLU A 51 9.57 8.97 20.75
CA GLU A 51 10.31 8.18 21.76
C GLU A 51 11.04 7.00 21.10
N VAL A 52 10.38 6.27 20.20
CA VAL A 52 10.98 5.14 19.48
C VAL A 52 12.17 5.62 18.64
N ILE A 53 12.01 6.67 17.83
CA ILE A 53 13.11 7.23 17.00
C ILE A 53 14.31 7.66 17.86
N ARG A 54 14.07 8.23 19.05
CA ARG A 54 15.14 8.58 19.98
C ARG A 54 15.84 7.34 20.53
N ALA A 55 15.09 6.35 20.99
CA ALA A 55 15.64 5.11 21.56
C ALA A 55 16.43 4.29 20.53
N GLN A 56 15.92 4.21 19.29
CA GLN A 56 16.55 3.54 18.16
C GLN A 56 17.98 4.02 17.86
N LYS A 57 18.30 5.28 18.16
CA LYS A 57 19.67 5.82 18.03
C LYS A 57 20.66 5.08 18.94
N GLY A 58 20.22 4.70 20.14
CA GLY A 58 21.00 3.89 21.08
C GLY A 58 21.05 2.42 20.69
N TRP A 59 19.92 1.86 20.24
CA TRP A 59 19.81 0.44 19.87
C TRP A 59 20.75 0.03 18.74
N ALA A 60 20.92 0.86 17.71
CA ALA A 60 21.86 0.57 16.63
C ALA A 60 23.29 0.32 17.16
N ARG A 61 23.72 1.07 18.18
CA ARG A 61 25.05 0.89 18.81
C ARG A 61 25.07 -0.28 19.78
N ALA A 62 24.00 -0.48 20.55
CA ALA A 62 23.96 -1.47 21.62
C ALA A 62 23.61 -2.90 21.13
N HIS A 63 22.89 -3.02 20.02
CA HIS A 63 22.32 -4.28 19.54
C HIS A 63 22.70 -4.59 18.09
N GLY A 64 23.30 -3.64 17.36
CA GLY A 64 23.69 -3.80 15.95
C GLY A 64 22.60 -3.42 14.94
N SER A 65 21.36 -3.19 15.38
CA SER A 65 20.27 -2.68 14.54
C SER A 65 19.30 -1.83 15.33
N SER A 66 18.63 -0.93 14.62
CA SER A 66 17.54 -0.09 15.15
C SER A 66 16.15 -0.68 14.93
N ALA A 67 16.03 -1.87 14.36
CA ALA A 67 14.75 -2.43 13.95
C ALA A 67 13.79 -2.62 15.13
N ALA A 68 12.53 -2.21 14.93
CA ALA A 68 11.52 -2.18 15.98
C ALA A 68 10.11 -2.47 15.46
N GLY A 69 9.33 -3.15 16.29
CA GLY A 69 7.94 -3.48 16.03
C GLY A 69 7.77 -4.71 15.14
N GLY A 70 6.50 -5.02 14.85
CA GLY A 70 6.14 -6.22 14.09
C GLY A 70 6.68 -6.21 12.66
N TYR A 71 6.93 -5.02 12.12
CA TYR A 71 7.44 -4.83 10.76
C TYR A 71 8.90 -4.37 10.73
N GLN A 72 9.61 -4.47 11.87
CA GLN A 72 11.03 -4.17 12.01
C GLN A 72 11.43 -2.81 11.43
N PHE A 73 10.65 -1.77 11.72
CA PHE A 73 10.89 -0.41 11.22
C PHE A 73 12.26 0.10 11.67
N MET A 74 13.09 0.51 10.71
CA MET A 74 14.36 1.18 10.99
C MET A 74 14.14 2.64 11.38
N ARG A 75 15.10 3.22 12.10
CA ARG A 75 15.05 4.64 12.51
C ARG A 75 14.85 5.59 11.33
N ALA A 76 15.60 5.36 10.26
CA ALA A 76 15.51 6.16 9.04
C ALA A 76 14.12 6.02 8.39
N THR A 77 13.55 4.81 8.38
CA THR A 77 12.21 4.54 7.85
C THR A 77 11.14 5.30 8.64
N LEU A 78 11.13 5.23 9.97
CA LEU A 78 10.15 5.98 10.78
C LEU A 78 10.31 7.50 10.61
N ALA A 79 11.54 8.01 10.53
CA ALA A 79 11.79 9.42 10.29
C ALA A 79 11.36 9.87 8.88
N GLY A 80 11.45 9.00 7.87
CA GLY A 80 10.94 9.23 6.53
C GLY A 80 9.41 9.24 6.50
N LEU A 81 8.77 8.26 7.15
CA LEU A 81 7.32 8.15 7.24
C LEU A 81 6.67 9.38 7.88
N LEU A 82 7.32 10.01 8.87
CA LEU A 82 6.85 11.28 9.46
C LEU A 82 6.79 12.44 8.45
N LYS A 83 7.56 12.36 7.37
CA LYS A 83 7.57 13.36 6.28
C LYS A 83 6.64 12.96 5.14
N GLU A 84 6.55 11.66 4.86
CA GLU A 84 5.80 11.09 3.74
C GLU A 84 4.29 11.02 4.01
N VAL A 85 3.88 10.70 5.26
CA VAL A 85 2.48 10.43 5.60
C VAL A 85 1.80 11.68 6.15
N PRO A 86 0.83 12.28 5.42
CA PRO A 86 0.11 13.45 5.90
C PRO A 86 -0.60 13.18 7.22
N GLY A 87 -0.42 14.07 8.19
CA GLY A 87 -1.06 13.99 9.50
C GLY A 87 -0.42 12.99 10.47
N LEU A 88 0.61 12.24 10.06
CA LEU A 88 1.42 11.46 10.98
C LEU A 88 2.28 12.39 11.84
N ARG A 89 2.22 12.24 13.16
CA ARG A 89 2.96 13.07 14.11
C ARG A 89 3.75 12.23 15.10
N GLY A 90 4.85 12.80 15.60
CA GLY A 90 5.77 12.11 16.50
C GLY A 90 5.14 11.72 17.84
N GLU A 91 4.07 12.39 18.27
CA GLU A 91 3.39 12.20 19.54
C GLU A 91 2.42 11.01 19.53
N GLN A 92 2.10 10.47 18.36
CA GLN A 92 1.24 9.31 18.25
C GLN A 92 1.96 8.05 18.77
N ARG A 93 1.24 7.23 19.53
CA ARG A 93 1.74 5.93 20.01
C ARG A 93 1.97 4.99 18.83
N LEU A 94 3.09 4.29 18.83
CA LEU A 94 3.41 3.23 17.85
C LEU A 94 2.65 1.94 18.19
N ASP A 95 1.34 2.09 18.39
CA ASP A 95 0.40 1.02 18.68
C ASP A 95 0.27 0.08 17.46
N PRO A 96 -0.32 -1.13 17.61
CA PRO A 96 -0.36 -2.10 16.52
C PRO A 96 -1.18 -1.61 15.33
N ALA A 97 -2.24 -0.82 15.55
CA ALA A 97 -3.04 -0.28 14.46
C ALA A 97 -2.25 0.76 13.66
N LEU A 98 -1.42 1.57 14.32
CA LEU A 98 -0.53 2.49 13.64
C LEU A 98 0.58 1.75 12.90
N GLN A 99 1.18 0.71 13.50
CA GLN A 99 2.15 -0.13 12.82
C GLN A 99 1.58 -0.77 11.55
N ASP A 100 0.36 -1.32 11.61
CA ASP A 100 -0.34 -1.88 10.43
C ASP A 100 -0.52 -0.82 9.32
N ARG A 101 -0.96 0.40 9.69
CA ARG A 101 -1.15 1.48 8.71
C ARG A 101 0.17 1.95 8.08
N LEU A 102 1.24 2.05 8.87
CA LEU A 102 2.56 2.41 8.37
C LEU A 102 3.11 1.31 7.46
N ALA A 103 2.93 0.04 7.83
CA ALA A 103 3.33 -1.09 6.99
C ALA A 103 2.53 -1.14 5.68
N LEU A 104 1.23 -0.85 5.71
CA LEU A 104 0.41 -0.70 4.50
C LEU A 104 0.94 0.43 3.60
N HIS A 105 1.36 1.56 4.17
CA HIS A 105 1.97 2.64 3.39
C HIS A 105 3.25 2.17 2.68
N LEU A 106 4.13 1.46 3.40
CA LEU A 106 5.35 0.86 2.81
C LEU A 106 5.01 -0.17 1.72
N LEU A 107 3.98 -0.98 1.95
CA LEU A 107 3.50 -1.98 1.01
C LEU A 107 3.02 -1.33 -0.30
N ASN A 108 2.24 -0.26 -0.19
CA ASN A 108 1.80 0.55 -1.34
C ASN A 108 2.97 1.20 -2.07
N ARG A 109 3.98 1.70 -1.35
CA ARG A 109 5.23 2.23 -1.94
C ARG A 109 5.96 1.19 -2.78
N ARG A 110 5.84 -0.10 -2.47
CA ARG A 110 6.39 -1.20 -3.27
C ARG A 110 5.50 -1.67 -4.42
N GLY A 111 4.35 -1.05 -4.61
CA GLY A 111 3.47 -1.28 -5.76
C GLY A 111 2.36 -2.29 -5.51
N PHE A 112 1.84 -2.39 -4.29
CA PHE A 112 0.75 -3.32 -3.98
C PHE A 112 -0.49 -3.14 -4.87
N ALA A 113 -0.90 -1.89 -5.13
CA ALA A 113 -2.02 -1.62 -6.02
C ALA A 113 -1.78 -2.17 -7.44
N GLY A 114 -0.59 -1.91 -8.00
CA GLY A 114 -0.20 -2.44 -9.31
C GLY A 114 -0.08 -3.97 -9.32
N PHE A 115 0.30 -4.59 -8.20
CA PHE A 115 0.30 -6.05 -8.08
C PHE A 115 -1.12 -6.61 -8.12
N VAL A 116 -2.05 -6.02 -7.35
CA VAL A 116 -3.46 -6.47 -7.31
C VAL A 116 -4.17 -6.20 -8.64
N SER A 117 -3.85 -5.11 -9.35
CA SER A 117 -4.41 -4.82 -10.68
C SER A 117 -3.77 -5.62 -11.81
N GLY A 118 -2.70 -6.37 -11.54
CA GLY A 118 -1.96 -7.16 -12.54
C GLY A 118 -0.93 -6.37 -13.36
N GLU A 119 -0.75 -5.07 -13.10
CA GLU A 119 0.30 -4.25 -13.71
C GLU A 119 1.72 -4.68 -13.29
N ILE A 120 1.86 -5.19 -12.07
CA ILE A 120 3.12 -5.69 -11.52
C ILE A 120 3.00 -7.20 -11.33
N SER A 121 3.89 -7.95 -11.97
CA SER A 121 3.91 -9.41 -11.85
C SER A 121 4.24 -9.85 -10.42
N PRO A 122 3.80 -11.05 -9.98
CA PRO A 122 4.14 -11.59 -8.66
C PRO A 122 5.65 -11.65 -8.40
N VAL A 123 6.44 -11.97 -9.44
CA VAL A 123 7.91 -12.06 -9.35
C VAL A 123 8.54 -10.69 -9.08
N GLU A 124 8.13 -9.66 -9.82
CA GLU A 124 8.65 -8.31 -9.62
C GLU A 124 8.16 -7.72 -8.29
N PHE A 125 6.90 -7.96 -7.92
CA PHE A 125 6.38 -7.50 -6.64
C PHE A 125 7.14 -8.13 -5.48
N ALA A 126 7.40 -9.44 -5.51
CA ALA A 126 8.22 -10.12 -4.49
C ALA A 126 9.62 -9.52 -4.38
N ARG A 127 10.26 -9.18 -5.51
CA ARG A 127 11.56 -8.49 -5.51
C ARG A 127 11.47 -7.12 -4.82
N ARG A 128 10.43 -6.33 -5.11
CA ARG A 128 10.20 -5.03 -4.47
C ARG A 128 9.90 -5.14 -2.98
N LEU A 129 9.17 -6.18 -2.57
CA LEU A 129 8.94 -6.48 -1.15
C LEU A 129 10.25 -6.80 -0.43
N ALA A 130 11.13 -7.60 -1.05
CA ALA A 130 12.44 -7.94 -0.48
C ALA A 130 13.38 -6.72 -0.32
N MET A 131 13.13 -5.62 -1.04
CA MET A 131 13.82 -4.33 -0.86
C MET A 131 13.30 -3.52 0.34
N GLU A 132 12.19 -3.91 0.95
CA GLU A 132 11.64 -3.31 2.17
C GLU A 132 11.87 -4.20 3.38
N TRP A 133 11.62 -5.51 3.21
CA TRP A 133 11.70 -6.53 4.24
C TRP A 133 12.74 -7.59 3.85
N ALA A 134 13.92 -7.49 4.46
CA ALA A 134 15.07 -8.34 4.12
C ALA A 134 14.84 -9.83 4.41
N SER A 135 13.87 -10.17 5.26
CA SER A 135 13.46 -11.54 5.56
C SER A 135 12.77 -12.24 4.37
N LEU A 136 12.33 -11.50 3.35
CA LEU A 136 11.63 -12.06 2.20
C LEU A 136 12.58 -12.50 1.08
N PRO A 137 12.29 -13.63 0.41
CA PRO A 137 13.05 -14.10 -0.73
C PRO A 137 12.64 -13.38 -2.01
N ILE A 138 13.58 -13.31 -2.96
CA ILE A 138 13.26 -13.10 -4.38
C ILE A 138 12.73 -14.41 -5.00
N LEU A 139 11.91 -14.29 -6.03
CA LEU A 139 11.29 -15.44 -6.72
C LEU A 139 11.98 -15.84 -8.03
N ALA A 140 12.86 -15.00 -8.56
CA ALA A 140 13.66 -15.29 -9.75
C ALA A 140 15.04 -14.63 -9.63
N GLU A 141 16.02 -15.13 -10.39
CA GLU A 141 17.34 -14.51 -10.46
C GLU A 141 17.23 -13.03 -10.84
N SER A 142 17.93 -12.17 -10.10
CA SER A 142 17.95 -10.73 -10.36
C SER A 142 19.21 -10.07 -9.79
N GLN A 143 19.37 -8.78 -10.08
CA GLN A 143 20.38 -7.94 -9.43
C GLN A 143 19.88 -7.56 -8.02
N GLY A 144 20.62 -7.96 -6.99
CA GLY A 144 20.43 -7.52 -5.61
C GLY A 144 21.22 -6.23 -5.32
N ASP A 145 21.24 -5.81 -4.06
CA ASP A 145 21.90 -4.58 -3.61
C ASP A 145 23.39 -4.51 -4.04
N ARG A 146 24.13 -5.61 -3.87
CA ARG A 146 25.58 -5.67 -4.13
C ARG A 146 26.02 -6.68 -5.18
N GLN A 147 25.17 -7.67 -5.47
CA GLN A 147 25.53 -8.80 -6.31
C GLN A 147 24.31 -9.39 -7.00
N ARG A 148 24.54 -10.26 -7.99
CA ARG A 148 23.49 -11.14 -8.50
C ARG A 148 23.04 -12.11 -7.41
N ILE A 149 21.73 -12.28 -7.32
CA ILE A 149 21.07 -13.11 -6.33
C ILE A 149 20.11 -14.08 -7.03
N ARG A 150 19.99 -15.28 -6.48
CA ARG A 150 19.17 -16.38 -7.00
C ARG A 150 17.85 -16.49 -6.22
N ARG A 151 16.87 -17.16 -6.82
CA ARG A 151 15.59 -17.52 -6.18
C ARG A 151 15.83 -18.05 -4.76
N GLY A 152 15.06 -17.54 -3.79
CA GLY A 152 15.19 -17.91 -2.38
C GLY A 152 16.16 -17.06 -1.56
N GLN A 153 16.94 -16.17 -2.18
CA GLN A 153 17.82 -15.26 -1.46
C GLN A 153 17.13 -13.94 -1.11
N SER A 154 17.63 -13.26 -0.07
CA SER A 154 17.23 -11.88 0.23
C SER A 154 17.76 -10.93 -0.85
N TYR A 155 17.09 -9.79 -1.06
CA TYR A 155 17.62 -8.70 -1.87
C TYR A 155 19.01 -8.23 -1.41
N TYR A 156 19.28 -8.36 -0.10
CA TYR A 156 20.50 -7.91 0.56
C TYR A 156 21.53 -9.02 0.82
N ALA A 157 21.38 -10.22 0.23
CA ALA A 157 22.23 -11.38 0.53
C ALA A 157 23.75 -11.15 0.36
N GLY A 158 24.16 -10.13 -0.39
CA GLY A 158 25.57 -9.77 -0.58
C GLY A 158 26.21 -8.96 0.55
N ASP A 159 25.47 -8.57 1.60
CA ASP A 159 26.03 -7.80 2.72
C ASP A 159 26.61 -8.66 3.86
N GLY A 160 26.41 -9.98 3.80
CA GLY A 160 26.87 -10.95 4.79
C GLY A 160 26.07 -10.96 6.10
N LEU A 161 25.03 -10.12 6.23
CA LEU A 161 24.21 -9.97 7.44
C LEU A 161 22.77 -10.43 7.19
N ASN A 162 22.19 -10.01 6.06
CA ASN A 162 20.79 -10.25 5.73
C ASN A 162 20.58 -11.57 4.99
N ARG A 163 19.51 -12.28 5.35
CA ARG A 163 19.11 -13.55 4.74
C ARG A 163 17.59 -13.65 4.67
N ALA A 164 17.09 -14.35 3.66
CA ALA A 164 15.67 -14.68 3.62
C ALA A 164 15.36 -15.73 4.70
N LEU A 165 14.24 -15.54 5.41
CA LEU A 165 13.77 -16.40 6.48
C LEU A 165 12.56 -17.24 6.08
N VAL A 166 12.00 -16.99 4.89
CA VAL A 166 10.86 -17.73 4.34
C VAL A 166 11.21 -18.36 2.99
N ARG A 167 10.59 -19.51 2.71
CA ARG A 167 10.75 -20.22 1.43
C ARG A 167 9.99 -19.50 0.31
N PRO A 168 10.52 -19.44 -0.93
CA PRO A 168 9.83 -18.87 -2.09
C PRO A 168 8.40 -19.36 -2.28
N GLU A 169 8.19 -20.67 -2.14
CA GLU A 169 6.88 -21.32 -2.35
C GLU A 169 5.83 -20.78 -1.38
N LYS A 170 6.25 -20.43 -0.16
CA LYS A 170 5.36 -19.87 0.84
C LYS A 170 4.96 -18.44 0.48
N LEU A 171 5.90 -17.63 -0.01
CA LEU A 171 5.60 -16.28 -0.49
C LEU A 171 4.69 -16.33 -1.72
N GLU A 172 4.99 -17.19 -2.69
CA GLU A 172 4.15 -17.41 -3.89
C GLU A 172 2.71 -17.78 -3.51
N ALA A 173 2.53 -18.72 -2.58
CA ALA A 173 1.22 -19.13 -2.10
C ALA A 173 0.44 -17.97 -1.44
N VAL A 174 1.13 -17.14 -0.63
CA VAL A 174 0.51 -15.95 -0.02
C VAL A 174 0.12 -14.93 -1.09
N LEU A 175 1.00 -14.64 -2.05
CA LEU A 175 0.70 -13.72 -3.16
C LEU A 175 -0.51 -14.20 -3.98
N GLY A 176 -0.60 -15.49 -4.26
CA GLY A 176 -1.77 -16.07 -4.93
C GLY A 176 -3.07 -15.92 -4.11
N ALA A 177 -3.00 -16.15 -2.80
CA ALA A 177 -4.14 -15.97 -1.90
C ALA A 177 -4.60 -14.51 -1.78
N VAL A 178 -3.65 -13.56 -1.86
CA VAL A 178 -3.94 -12.11 -1.88
C VAL A 178 -4.71 -11.73 -3.14
N LEU A 179 -4.27 -12.18 -4.32
CA LEU A 179 -4.99 -11.93 -5.58
C LEU A 179 -6.40 -12.51 -5.55
N ALA A 180 -6.54 -13.75 -5.07
CA ALA A 180 -7.84 -14.39 -4.92
C ALA A 180 -8.76 -13.70 -3.90
N ALA A 181 -8.20 -13.00 -2.89
CA ALA A 181 -8.97 -12.19 -1.96
C ALA A 181 -9.45 -10.89 -2.62
N GLY A 182 -8.57 -10.19 -3.34
CA GLY A 182 -8.92 -8.97 -4.07
C GLY A 182 -10.04 -9.19 -5.09
N SER A 183 -9.96 -10.26 -5.88
CA SER A 183 -11.01 -10.57 -6.85
C SER A 183 -12.39 -10.81 -6.21
N ARG A 184 -12.43 -11.38 -4.99
CA ARG A 184 -13.68 -11.62 -4.25
C ARG A 184 -14.25 -10.32 -3.66
N GLU A 185 -13.41 -9.39 -3.23
CA GLU A 185 -13.83 -8.06 -2.79
C GLU A 185 -14.45 -7.29 -3.97
N ASP A 186 -13.79 -7.30 -5.14
CA ASP A 186 -14.30 -6.64 -6.35
C ASP A 186 -15.63 -7.23 -6.86
N GLU A 187 -15.82 -8.54 -6.70
CA GLU A 187 -17.07 -9.22 -7.07
C GLU A 187 -18.19 -8.90 -6.07
N ALA A 188 -17.89 -8.89 -4.77
CA ALA A 188 -18.85 -8.54 -3.74
C ALA A 188 -19.32 -7.08 -3.85
N ASP A 189 -18.41 -6.15 -4.16
CA ASP A 189 -18.74 -4.74 -4.37
C ASP A 189 -19.61 -4.56 -5.63
N ARG A 190 -19.31 -5.25 -6.72
CA ARG A 190 -20.15 -5.25 -7.94
C ARG A 190 -21.54 -5.82 -7.69
N VAL A 191 -21.66 -6.96 -7.01
CA VAL A 191 -22.95 -7.55 -6.65
C VAL A 191 -23.73 -6.66 -5.69
N GLY A 192 -23.05 -5.99 -4.75
CA GLY A 192 -23.65 -5.01 -3.85
C GLY A 192 -24.19 -3.78 -4.58
N GLU A 193 -23.45 -3.28 -5.57
CA GLU A 193 -23.87 -2.17 -6.44
C GLU A 193 -25.05 -2.57 -7.33
N GLU A 194 -24.99 -3.73 -7.99
CA GLU A 194 -26.09 -4.25 -8.81
C GLU A 194 -27.34 -4.53 -7.96
N ALA A 195 -27.20 -5.13 -6.78
CA ALA A 195 -28.32 -5.35 -5.86
C ALA A 195 -28.92 -4.02 -5.37
N ALA A 196 -28.10 -2.99 -5.12
CA ALA A 196 -28.57 -1.66 -4.78
C ALA A 196 -29.32 -0.97 -5.94
N LEU A 197 -29.02 -1.33 -7.19
CA LEU A 197 -29.73 -0.86 -8.39
C LEU A 197 -31.05 -1.62 -8.65
N VAL A 198 -31.17 -2.86 -8.16
CA VAL A 198 -32.34 -3.74 -8.41
C VAL A 198 -33.43 -3.65 -7.32
N VAL A 199 -33.19 -3.02 -6.16
CA VAL A 199 -34.25 -2.79 -5.16
C VAL A 199 -35.31 -1.82 -5.71
N PRO A 200 -36.62 -2.22 -5.83
CA PRO A 200 -37.64 -1.34 -6.36
C PRO A 200 -37.82 -0.10 -5.48
N ALA A 201 -37.89 1.05 -6.15
CA ALA A 201 -37.97 2.37 -5.54
C ALA A 201 -39.13 2.46 -4.53
N ARG A 202 -38.80 2.50 -3.24
CA ARG A 202 -39.70 3.12 -2.26
C ARG A 202 -39.91 4.59 -2.66
N PRO A 203 -41.12 5.14 -2.57
CA PRO A 203 -41.37 6.52 -2.96
C PRO A 203 -40.51 7.45 -2.08
N ARG A 204 -39.52 8.09 -2.71
CA ARG A 204 -38.58 8.98 -2.03
C ARG A 204 -39.23 10.34 -1.83
N ARG A 205 -39.38 10.74 -0.56
CA ARG A 205 -39.45 12.15 -0.16
C ARG A 205 -38.16 12.87 -0.59
N PRO A 206 -38.20 14.19 -0.88
CA PRO A 206 -37.09 14.90 -1.49
C PRO A 206 -35.82 14.80 -0.63
N VAL A 207 -34.71 14.41 -1.28
CA VAL A 207 -33.39 14.28 -0.66
C VAL A 207 -32.85 15.67 -0.34
N SER A 208 -33.11 16.15 0.88
CA SER A 208 -32.29 17.18 1.49
C SER A 208 -31.11 16.52 2.21
N ARG A 209 -29.89 16.77 1.70
CA ARG A 209 -28.56 16.62 2.33
C ARG A 209 -28.14 15.22 2.83
N SER A 210 -27.34 14.50 2.03
CA SER A 210 -26.28 13.61 2.54
C SER A 210 -24.90 14.22 2.25
N GLY A 211 -24.32 14.87 3.25
CA GLY A 211 -23.09 15.68 3.17
C GLY A 211 -21.78 14.90 3.06
N ARG A 212 -21.77 13.72 2.43
CA ARG A 212 -20.54 12.90 2.27
C ARG A 212 -20.16 12.61 0.83
N PHE A 213 -21.11 12.70 -0.11
CA PHE A 213 -20.84 12.52 -1.54
C PHE A 213 -20.09 13.73 -2.14
N TRP A 214 -20.55 14.96 -1.82
CA TRP A 214 -19.91 16.19 -2.26
C TRP A 214 -18.49 16.38 -1.70
N THR A 215 -18.18 15.79 -0.54
CA THR A 215 -16.83 15.86 0.05
C THR A 215 -15.82 15.06 -0.78
N TRP A 216 -16.19 13.90 -1.31
CA TRP A 216 -15.29 13.11 -2.17
C TRP A 216 -15.23 13.67 -3.60
N LEU A 217 -16.35 14.16 -4.13
CA LEU A 217 -16.38 14.76 -5.47
C LEU A 217 -15.60 16.09 -5.55
N LEU A 218 -15.67 16.95 -4.50
CA LEU A 218 -14.89 18.19 -4.46
C LEU A 218 -13.40 17.94 -4.14
N THR A 219 -13.06 16.88 -3.40
CA THR A 219 -11.65 16.53 -3.15
C THR A 219 -10.99 15.92 -4.39
N ALA A 220 -11.72 15.13 -5.18
CA ALA A 220 -11.25 14.62 -6.48
C ALA A 220 -11.17 15.72 -7.57
N GLY A 221 -12.10 16.70 -7.55
CA GLY A 221 -12.03 17.86 -8.44
C GLY A 221 -10.87 18.82 -8.14
N GLY A 222 -10.53 18.98 -6.85
CA GLY A 222 -9.35 19.74 -6.42
C GLY A 222 -8.03 19.09 -6.81
N THR A 223 -7.99 17.75 -6.89
CA THR A 223 -6.79 17.01 -7.32
C THR A 223 -6.52 17.09 -8.81
N LEU A 224 -7.51 17.44 -9.65
CA LEU A 224 -7.23 17.65 -11.08
C LEU A 224 -6.45 18.96 -11.31
N VAL A 225 -6.72 20.00 -10.51
CA VAL A 225 -6.01 21.29 -10.58
C VAL A 225 -4.61 21.20 -9.95
N THR A 226 -4.41 20.36 -8.93
CA THR A 226 -3.07 20.15 -8.35
C THR A 226 -2.23 19.10 -9.08
N ALA A 227 -2.84 18.07 -9.69
CA ALA A 227 -2.12 17.12 -10.55
C ALA A 227 -1.53 17.79 -11.82
N LEU A 228 -2.19 18.83 -12.34
CA LEU A 228 -1.66 19.69 -13.41
C LEU A 228 -0.42 20.50 -12.98
N LYS A 229 -0.27 20.76 -11.68
CA LYS A 229 0.85 21.55 -11.10
C LYS A 229 2.07 20.67 -10.78
N GLU A 230 1.85 19.42 -10.40
CA GLU A 230 2.89 18.43 -10.02
C GLU A 230 3.55 17.73 -11.23
N LEU A 231 2.92 17.73 -12.41
CA LEU A 231 3.48 17.16 -13.66
C LEU A 231 4.43 18.10 -14.42
N ASN A 232 4.76 19.28 -13.86
CA ASN A 232 5.52 20.35 -14.52
C ASN A 232 4.99 20.73 -15.93
N LEU A 233 3.69 20.54 -16.18
CA LEU A 233 3.01 20.97 -17.41
C LEU A 233 2.79 22.49 -17.46
N VAL A 234 3.14 23.21 -16.38
CA VAL A 234 3.14 24.68 -16.30
C VAL A 234 4.33 25.29 -17.07
N ALA A 235 5.31 24.48 -17.49
CA ALA A 235 6.40 24.89 -18.38
C ALA A 235 6.11 24.67 -19.88
N LEU A 236 4.97 24.05 -20.23
CA LEU A 236 4.55 23.90 -21.62
C LEU A 236 3.69 25.07 -22.08
N ASP A 237 3.90 25.49 -23.34
CA ASP A 237 3.11 26.50 -24.01
C ASP A 237 1.60 26.19 -23.88
N TRP A 238 0.79 27.21 -23.57
CA TRP A 238 -0.66 27.11 -23.38
C TRP A 238 -1.38 26.47 -24.59
N ARG A 239 -0.79 26.58 -25.79
CA ARG A 239 -1.30 25.94 -27.03
C ARG A 239 -1.20 24.41 -26.95
N VAL A 240 -0.16 23.88 -26.30
CA VAL A 240 0.02 22.43 -26.11
C VAL A 240 -0.94 21.90 -25.04
N GLN A 241 -1.20 22.68 -23.99
CA GLN A 241 -2.21 22.34 -22.98
C GLN A 241 -3.62 22.23 -23.59
N LEU A 242 -3.99 23.17 -24.48
CA LEU A 242 -5.26 23.10 -25.21
C LEU A 242 -5.32 21.89 -26.16
N ALA A 243 -4.21 21.53 -26.81
CA ALA A 243 -4.14 20.35 -27.66
C ALA A 243 -4.34 19.05 -26.85
N ILE A 244 -3.70 18.92 -25.69
CA ILE A 244 -3.87 17.75 -24.80
C ILE A 244 -5.31 17.67 -24.29
N LEU A 245 -5.90 18.80 -23.87
CA LEU A 245 -7.29 18.85 -23.44
C LEU A 245 -8.25 18.42 -24.57
N ALA A 246 -8.03 18.92 -25.79
CA ALA A 246 -8.83 18.56 -26.95
C ALA A 246 -8.72 17.07 -27.29
N VAL A 247 -7.54 16.46 -27.14
CA VAL A 247 -7.33 15.02 -27.33
C VAL A 247 -8.06 14.21 -26.26
N ILE A 248 -7.97 14.59 -24.99
CA ILE A 248 -8.67 13.90 -23.88
C ILE A 248 -10.18 13.98 -24.08
N VAL A 249 -10.71 15.17 -24.38
CA VAL A 249 -12.14 15.38 -24.65
C VAL A 249 -12.58 14.60 -25.89
N GLY A 250 -11.76 14.59 -26.95
CA GLY A 250 -12.01 13.81 -28.16
C GLY A 250 -12.08 12.30 -27.90
N PHE A 251 -11.18 11.76 -27.08
CA PHE A 251 -11.22 10.36 -26.65
C PHE A 251 -12.46 10.04 -25.80
N ALA A 252 -12.84 10.94 -24.89
CA ALA A 252 -14.04 10.77 -24.08
C ALA A 252 -15.32 10.77 -24.95
N VAL A 253 -15.43 11.71 -25.90
CA VAL A 253 -16.54 11.78 -26.85
C VAL A 253 -16.58 10.54 -27.75
N TYR A 254 -15.43 10.11 -28.28
CA TYR A 254 -15.32 8.90 -29.08
C TYR A 254 -15.73 7.64 -28.29
N ALA A 255 -15.23 7.48 -27.06
CA ALA A 255 -15.57 6.36 -26.20
C ALA A 255 -17.07 6.31 -25.89
N ILE A 256 -17.68 7.45 -25.56
CA ILE A 256 -19.13 7.55 -25.30
C ILE A 256 -19.93 7.26 -26.57
N SER A 257 -19.51 7.79 -27.73
CA SER A 257 -20.21 7.59 -29.00
C SER A 257 -20.03 6.19 -29.62
N SER A 258 -19.00 5.44 -29.21
CA SER A 258 -18.74 4.08 -29.68
C SER A 258 -19.44 3.01 -28.84
N MET A 259 -20.01 3.37 -27.69
CA MET A 259 -20.84 2.46 -26.89
C MET A 259 -22.14 2.09 -27.63
N PRO A 260 -22.46 0.79 -27.79
CA PRO A 260 -23.68 0.34 -28.49
C PRO A 260 -24.95 0.98 -27.94
N ALA A 261 -25.07 1.06 -26.61
CA ALA A 261 -26.22 1.65 -25.93
C ALA A 261 -26.46 3.13 -26.26
N VAL A 262 -25.39 3.89 -26.56
CA VAL A 262 -25.49 5.32 -26.92
C VAL A 262 -25.81 5.49 -28.40
N ARG A 263 -25.29 4.61 -29.27
CA ARG A 263 -25.61 4.60 -30.71
C ARG A 263 -27.06 4.25 -30.97
N ASP A 264 -27.62 3.32 -30.19
CA ASP A 264 -29.03 2.95 -30.25
C ASP A 264 -29.93 4.09 -29.76
N ALA A 265 -29.53 4.80 -28.70
CA ALA A 265 -30.27 5.96 -28.19
C ALA A 265 -30.23 7.19 -29.12
N LEU A 266 -29.20 7.32 -29.97
CA LEU A 266 -29.03 8.42 -30.92
C LEU A 266 -29.55 8.10 -32.34
N GLY A 267 -30.05 6.89 -32.59
CA GLY A 267 -30.63 6.50 -33.88
C GLY A 267 -29.63 6.49 -35.05
N LEU A 268 -28.34 6.24 -34.77
CA LEU A 268 -27.26 6.32 -35.76
C LEU A 268 -26.92 4.97 -36.43
N THR A 269 -27.83 3.99 -36.38
CA THR A 269 -27.65 2.68 -37.04
C THR A 269 -28.01 2.77 -38.53
N ARG A 270 -27.05 2.44 -39.40
CA ARG A 270 -27.28 1.93 -40.76
C ARG A 270 -26.86 0.47 -40.80
#